data_AF-U2DFD2-F1
#
_entry.id   AF-U2DFD2-F1
#
_cell.length_a   1.000
_cell.length_b   1.000
_cell.length_c   1.000
_cell.angle_alpha   90.00
_cell.angle_beta   90.00
_cell.angle_gamma   90.00
#
_symmetry.space_group_name_H-M   'P 1'
#
loop_
_entity.id
_entity.type
_entity.pdbx_description
1 polymer ?
#
loop_
_entity_poly.entity_id
_entity_poly.type
_entity_poly.pdbx_seq_one_letter_code
_entity_poly.pdbx_strand_id
1 'polypeptide(L)' 'MAFFTTAITTLKTLVCAIGAGLAAWGVINLLEGYGTDNPGAKSQGIKQFMAN' A
#
# COMPACT_ATOMS: atom_id res chain seq x y z
N MET A 1 25.57 13.96 -26.35
CA MET A 1 25.00 13.00 -25.36
C MET A 1 24.36 13.64 -24.12
N ALA A 2 24.73 14.86 -23.70
CA ALA A 2 24.23 15.49 -22.47
C ALA A 2 22.69 15.64 -22.36
N PHE A 3 22.01 15.93 -23.47
CA PHE A 3 20.54 16.00 -23.51
C PHE A 3 19.90 14.67 -23.08
N PHE A 4 20.32 13.56 -23.70
CA PHE A 4 19.78 12.24 -23.39
C PHE A 4 20.09 11.82 -21.95
N THR A 5 21.28 12.13 -21.43
CA THR A 5 21.62 11.88 -20.02
C THR A 5 20.67 12.61 -19.06
N THR A 6 20.38 13.88 -19.33
CA THR A 6 19.49 14.70 -18.48
C THR A 6 18.04 14.19 -18.54
N ALA A 7 17.58 13.85 -19.74
CA ALA A 7 16.24 13.30 -19.96
C ALA A 7 16.07 11.97 -19.19
N ILE A 8 17.04 11.05 -19.31
CA ILE A 8 17.02 9.76 -18.62
C ILE A 8 17.01 9.94 -17.10
N THR A 9 17.88 10.81 -16.56
CA THR A 9 17.91 11.08 -15.12
C THR A 9 16.57 11.63 -14.64
N THR A 10 15.96 12.56 -15.38
CA THR A 10 14.65 13.14 -15.02
C THR A 10 13.56 12.07 -15.01
N LEU A 11 13.48 11.27 -16.06
CA LEU A 11 12.53 10.15 -16.17
C LEU A 11 12.70 9.14 -15.03
N LYS A 12 13.95 8.78 -14.70
CA LYS A 12 14.25 7.86 -13.61
C LYS A 12 13.75 8.39 -12.27
N THR A 13 13.99 9.68 -11.99
CA THR A 13 13.49 10.31 -10.76
C THR A 13 11.97 10.23 -10.66
N LEU A 14 11.26 10.53 -11.75
CA LEU A 14 9.79 10.46 -11.77
C LEU A 14 9.28 9.03 -11.54
N VAL A 15 9.86 8.04 -12.23
CA VAL A 15 9.47 6.63 -12.08
C VAL A 15 9.73 6.14 -10.66
N CYS A 16 10.88 6.46 -10.07
CA CYS A 16 11.20 6.09 -8.70
C CYS A 16 10.24 6.75 -7.70
N ALA A 17 9.90 8.03 -7.87
CA ALA A 17 8.97 8.73 -6.99
C ALA A 17 7.56 8.12 -7.04
N ILE A 18 7.06 7.82 -8.24
CA ILE A 18 5.75 7.17 -8.43
C ILE A 18 5.76 5.76 -7.84
N GLY A 19 6.80 4.98 -8.11
CA GLY A 19 6.95 3.63 -7.57
C GLY A 19 6.99 3.61 -6.04
N ALA A 20 7.70 4.55 -5.42
CA ALA A 20 7.71 4.71 -3.96
C ALA A 20 6.33 5.08 -3.40
N GLY A 21 5.61 5.99 -4.06
CA GLY A 21 4.25 6.37 -3.67
C GLY A 21 3.26 5.20 -3.74
N LEU A 22 3.29 4.43 -4.83
CA LEU A 22 2.46 3.24 -4.99
C LEU A 22 2.79 2.14 -3.97
N ALA A 23 4.07 1.94 -3.68
CA ALA A 23 4.50 0.98 -2.67
C ALA A 23 4.00 1.36 -1.27
N ALA A 24 4.14 2.64 -0.88
CA ALA A 24 3.63 3.15 0.39
C ALA A 24 2.10 2.99 0.47
N TRP A 25 1.38 3.35 -0.60
CA TRP A 25 -0.07 3.19 -0.67
C TRP A 25 -0.50 1.71 -0.55
N GLY A 26 0.20 0.80 -1.25
CA GLY A 26 -0.06 -0.63 -1.16
C GLY A 26 0.16 -1.20 0.25
N VAL A 27 1.19 -0.72 0.97
CA VAL A 27 1.43 -1.09 2.37
C VAL A 27 0.30 -0.59 3.26
N ILE A 28 -0.16 0.66 3.08
CA ILE A 28 -1.29 1.21 3.85
C ILE A 28 -2.54 0.36 3.62
N ASN A 29 -2.90 0.07 2.38
CA ASN A 29 -4.07 -0.76 2.06
C ASN A 29 -3.99 -2.16 2.68
N LEU A 30 -2.79 -2.76 2.72
CA LEU A 30 -2.59 -4.06 3.37
C LEU A 30 -2.79 -3.98 4.89
N LEU A 31 -2.30 -2.91 5.52
CA LEU A 31 -2.45 -2.68 6.96
C LEU A 31 -3.89 -2.31 7.33
N GLU A 32 -4.60 -1.55 6.49
CA GLU A 32 -6.04 -1.27 6.66
C GLU A 32 -6.87 -2.55 6.61
N GLY A 33 -6.56 -3.48 5.70
CA GLY A 33 -7.21 -4.79 5.61
C GLY A 33 -6.92 -5.73 6.81
N TYR A 34 -5.83 -5.48 7.53
CA TYR A 34 -5.43 -6.25 8.72
C TYR A 34 -6.05 -5.71 10.03
N GLY A 35 -6.61 -4.50 10.01
CA GLY A 35 -7.24 -3.88 11.17
C GLY A 35 -8.48 -4.63 11.66
N THR A 36 -8.81 -4.44 12.95
CA THR A 36 -10.00 -5.03 13.58
C THR A 36 -11.33 -4.54 12.98
N ASP A 37 -11.27 -3.52 12.11
CA ASP A 37 -12.41 -2.94 11.38
C ASP A 37 -12.73 -3.63 10.04
N ASN A 38 -11.98 -4.67 9.66
CA ASN A 38 -12.31 -5.52 8.52
C ASN A 38 -13.46 -6.51 8.89
N PRO A 39 -14.47 -6.76 8.03
CA PRO A 39 -15.61 -7.65 8.34
C PRO A 39 -15.22 -9.05 8.84
N GLY A 40 -14.09 -9.58 8.37
CA GLY A 40 -13.53 -10.84 8.85
C GLY A 40 -13.13 -10.80 10.33
N ALA A 41 -12.51 -9.69 10.78
CA ALA A 41 -12.11 -9.50 12.18
C ALA A 41 -13.32 -9.21 13.10
N LYS A 42 -14.29 -8.41 12.63
CA LYS A 42 -15.55 -8.17 13.37
C LYS A 42 -16.36 -9.46 13.59
N SER A 43 -16.39 -10.34 12.59
CA SER A 43 -17.07 -11.63 12.68
C SER A 43 -16.45 -12.55 13.74
N GLN A 44 -15.15 -12.47 14.00
CA GLN A 44 -14.50 -13.28 15.04
C GLN A 44 -15.03 -12.95 16.44
N GLY A 45 -15.20 -11.67 16.78
CA GLY A 45 -15.79 -11.26 18.07
C GLY A 45 -17.23 -11.75 18.23
N ILE A 46 -18.03 -11.70 17.16
CA ILE A 46 -19.42 -12.22 17.17
C ILE A 46 -19.43 -13.75 17.30
N LYS A 47 -18.52 -14.45 16.62
CA LYS A 47 -18.38 -15.91 16.76
C LYS A 47 -17.99 -16.32 18.17
N GLN A 48 -17.11 -15.58 18.83
CA GLN A 48 -16.77 -15.80 20.24
C GLN A 48 -17.95 -15.52 21.17
N PHE A 49 -18.75 -14.49 20.89
CA PHE A 49 -19.97 -14.19 21.65
C PHE A 49 -21.06 -15.27 21.47
N MET A 50 -21.25 -15.77 20.24
CA MET A 50 -22.20 -16.86 19.94
C MET A 50 -21.77 -18.24 20.46
N ALA A 51 -20.48 -18.41 20.74
CA ALA A 51 -19.94 -19.65 21.30
C ALA A 51 -20.07 -19.72 22.84
N ASN A 52 -20.52 -18.65 23.49
CA ASN A 52 -20.84 -18.59 24.92
C ASN A 52 -22.33 -18.85 25.18
#